data_AF-A0A9N9NZ83-F1
#
_entry.id   AF-A0A9N9NZ83-F1
#
_cell.length_a   1.000
_cell.length_b   1.000
_cell.length_c   1.000
_cell.angle_alpha   90.00
_cell.angle_beta   90.00
_cell.angle_gamma   90.00
#
_symmetry.space_group_name_H-M   'P 1'
#
loop_
_entity.id
_entity.type
_entity.pdbx_description
1 polymer ?
#
loop_
_entity_poly.entity_id
_entity_poly.type
_entity_poly.pdbx_seq_one_letter_code
_entity_poly.pdbx_strand_id
1 'polypeptide(L)'
;IEFKNKKLSVHIDNVTERDRQALFDRRKNKKEQKIEQSGVQKSPEEMLADQVTPLHTYEYQAQLELKQNGIIKSLRTFCDKMKESYNDNKSNYNSSWLKEECDFNLPFDLKPMIHSPILEGYRNKCEFTVGLNLKGEKTVGFLLGAYKDGLNTVLGPHDSIHVSDVAKKIVEAMQSYIEQSSYDVYDRRTKQGNWRLLTVRSQKCGDIMIIVQMHPQGL
;
A
#
# COMPACT_ATOMS: atom_id res chain seq x y z
N ILE A 1 12.39 39.32 -1.95
CA ILE A 1 13.73 39.01 -1.37
C ILE A 1 14.71 39.02 -2.54
N GLU A 2 15.75 39.84 -2.47
CA GLU A 2 16.80 39.89 -3.49
C GLU A 2 18.06 39.21 -2.93
N PHE A 3 18.64 38.29 -3.71
CA PHE A 3 19.93 37.68 -3.40
C PHE A 3 20.87 37.93 -4.58
N LYS A 4 22.00 38.58 -4.32
CA LYS A 4 23.01 38.95 -5.32
C LYS A 4 22.41 39.67 -6.56
N ASN A 5 21.67 40.75 -6.35
CA ASN A 5 21.03 41.57 -7.39
C ASN A 5 20.08 40.82 -8.34
N LYS A 6 19.59 39.63 -7.94
CA LYS A 6 18.55 38.90 -8.65
C LYS A 6 17.28 38.82 -7.78
N LYS A 7 16.15 39.22 -8.36
CA LYS A 7 14.84 39.17 -7.73
C LYS A 7 14.39 37.71 -7.66
N LEU A 8 14.29 37.15 -6.45
CA LEU A 8 13.83 35.77 -6.28
C LEU A 8 12.32 35.71 -6.56
N SER A 9 11.92 34.85 -7.49
CA SER A 9 10.52 34.48 -7.74
C SER A 9 10.25 33.10 -7.14
N VAL A 10 9.26 32.99 -6.26
CA VAL A 10 8.79 31.70 -5.77
C VAL A 10 7.69 31.24 -6.70
N HIS A 11 7.89 30.11 -7.38
CA HIS A 11 6.82 29.39 -8.05
C HIS A 11 6.28 28.35 -7.07
N ILE A 12 5.05 28.55 -6.62
CA ILE A 12 4.34 27.55 -5.85
C ILE A 12 3.64 26.68 -6.87
N ASP A 13 4.10 25.44 -7.02
CA ASP A 13 3.34 24.42 -7.75
C ASP A 13 2.02 24.21 -6.99
N ASN A 14 0.95 24.82 -7.49
CA ASN A 14 -0.41 24.71 -6.96
C ASN A 14 -1.04 23.36 -7.32
N VAL A 15 -0.32 22.26 -7.06
CA VAL A 15 -0.89 20.92 -7.20
C VAL A 15 -1.78 20.69 -5.99
N THR A 16 -3.09 20.79 -6.19
CA THR A 16 -4.06 20.57 -5.12
C THR A 16 -4.14 19.10 -4.76
N GLU A 17 -4.68 18.80 -3.57
CA GLU A 17 -4.98 17.42 -3.17
C GLU A 17 -5.91 16.74 -4.19
N ARG A 18 -6.84 17.50 -4.80
CA ARG A 18 -7.71 17.00 -5.87
C ARG A 18 -6.93 16.60 -7.11
N ASP A 19 -5.93 17.37 -7.52
CA ASP A 19 -5.09 17.04 -8.68
C ASP A 19 -4.26 15.77 -8.44
N ARG A 20 -3.72 15.62 -7.22
CA ARG A 20 -3.05 14.39 -6.80
C ARG A 20 -4.00 13.20 -6.80
N GLN A 21 -5.21 13.38 -6.26
CA GLN A 21 -6.23 12.35 -6.23
C GLN A 21 -6.63 11.91 -7.65
N ALA A 22 -6.86 12.86 -8.56
CA ALA A 22 -7.21 12.59 -9.95
C ALA A 22 -6.12 11.78 -10.68
N LEU A 23 -4.84 11.99 -10.36
CA LEU A 23 -3.74 11.17 -10.89
C LEU A 23 -3.79 9.71 -10.40
N PHE A 24 -4.12 9.49 -9.12
CA PHE A 24 -4.31 8.14 -8.58
C PHE A 24 -5.53 7.46 -9.21
N ASP A 25 -6.65 8.19 -9.33
CA ASP A 25 -7.88 7.68 -9.93
C ASP A 25 -7.66 7.31 -11.40
N ARG A 26 -6.95 8.14 -12.18
CA ARG A 26 -6.57 7.80 -13.57
C ARG A 26 -5.78 6.50 -13.66
N ARG A 27 -4.85 6.25 -12.74
CA ARG A 27 -4.06 5.01 -12.72
C ARG A 27 -4.90 3.80 -12.33
N LYS A 28 -5.81 3.96 -11.37
CA LYS A 28 -6.79 2.93 -10.96
C LYS A 28 -7.71 2.56 -12.14
N ASN A 29 -8.34 3.55 -12.76
CA ASN A 29 -9.24 3.36 -13.90
C ASN A 29 -8.53 2.69 -15.09
N LYS A 30 -7.27 3.05 -15.36
CA LYS A 30 -6.50 2.41 -16.43
C LYS A 30 -6.16 0.94 -16.12
N LYS A 31 -6.04 0.58 -14.84
CA LYS A 31 -5.84 -0.81 -14.40
C LYS A 31 -7.16 -1.59 -14.51
N GLU A 32 -8.28 -0.99 -14.10
CA GLU A 32 -9.62 -1.59 -14.19
C GLU A 32 -10.04 -1.82 -15.64
N GLN A 33 -9.86 -0.85 -16.53
CA GLN A 33 -10.13 -1.02 -17.97
C GLN A 33 -9.33 -2.16 -18.60
N LYS A 34 -8.08 -2.39 -18.17
CA LYS A 34 -7.28 -3.52 -18.65
C LYS A 34 -7.81 -4.87 -18.14
N ILE A 35 -8.39 -4.90 -16.95
CA ILE A 35 -8.98 -6.10 -16.36
C ILE A 35 -10.32 -6.40 -17.04
N GLU A 36 -11.18 -5.40 -17.23
CA GLU A 36 -12.45 -5.53 -17.98
C GLU A 36 -12.22 -6.03 -19.41
N GLN A 37 -11.20 -5.51 -20.10
CA GLN A 37 -10.83 -5.97 -21.45
C GLN A 37 -10.34 -7.43 -21.49
N SER A 38 -9.86 -7.98 -20.37
CA SER A 38 -9.41 -9.37 -20.30
C SER A 38 -10.53 -10.38 -20.06
N GLY A 39 -11.73 -9.93 -19.68
CA GLY A 39 -12.88 -10.79 -19.39
C GLY A 39 -12.74 -11.66 -18.14
N VAL A 40 -11.65 -11.53 -17.36
CA VAL A 40 -11.39 -12.33 -16.17
C VAL A 40 -12.11 -11.71 -14.96
N GLN A 41 -13.15 -12.39 -14.47
CA GLN A 41 -13.79 -12.03 -13.21
C GLN A 41 -12.99 -12.64 -12.05
N LYS A 42 -12.37 -11.78 -11.23
CA LYS A 42 -11.59 -12.20 -10.06
C LYS A 42 -12.52 -12.53 -8.90
N SER A 43 -12.16 -13.58 -8.16
CA SER A 43 -12.79 -13.88 -6.87
C SER A 43 -12.49 -12.80 -5.81
N PRO A 44 -13.35 -12.65 -4.78
CA PRO A 44 -13.08 -11.75 -3.66
C PRO A 44 -11.72 -12.02 -2.98
N GLU A 45 -11.32 -13.29 -2.90
CA GLU A 45 -10.06 -13.74 -2.32
C GLU A 45 -8.87 -13.28 -3.16
N GLU A 46 -8.93 -13.41 -4.49
CA GLU A 46 -7.90 -12.90 -5.39
C GLU A 46 -7.82 -11.37 -5.37
N MET A 47 -8.97 -10.69 -5.31
CA MET A 47 -9.00 -9.23 -5.17
C MET A 47 -8.35 -8.78 -3.87
N LEU A 48 -8.59 -9.50 -2.78
CA LEU A 48 -7.94 -9.24 -1.50
C LEU A 48 -6.44 -9.48 -1.59
N ALA A 49 -6.01 -10.62 -2.14
CA ALA A 49 -4.60 -10.97 -2.31
C ALA A 49 -3.86 -9.93 -3.16
N ASP A 50 -4.49 -9.42 -4.22
CA ASP A 50 -3.98 -8.32 -5.05
C ASP A 50 -3.84 -6.99 -4.28
N GLN A 51 -4.66 -6.78 -3.25
CA GLN A 51 -4.61 -5.58 -2.42
C GLN A 51 -3.51 -5.68 -1.35
N VAL A 52 -3.45 -6.80 -0.65
CA VAL A 52 -2.56 -6.97 0.51
C VAL A 52 -1.17 -7.45 0.13
N THR A 53 -1.05 -8.16 -1.00
CA THR A 53 0.19 -8.72 -1.55
C THR A 53 0.22 -8.60 -3.08
N PRO A 54 0.34 -7.39 -3.66
CA PRO A 54 0.05 -7.15 -5.08
C PRO A 54 0.88 -7.91 -6.14
N LEU A 55 1.95 -8.59 -5.74
CA LEU A 55 2.81 -9.40 -6.60
C LEU A 55 2.73 -10.89 -6.28
N HIS A 56 1.73 -11.33 -5.51
CA HIS A 56 1.57 -12.71 -5.04
C HIS A 56 1.48 -13.74 -6.16
N THR A 57 0.97 -13.37 -7.33
CA THR A 57 0.85 -14.25 -8.50
C THR A 57 2.16 -14.49 -9.24
N TYR A 58 3.23 -13.78 -8.90
CA TYR A 58 4.53 -13.94 -9.54
C TYR A 58 5.45 -14.80 -8.68
N GLU A 59 6.22 -15.65 -9.34
CA GLU A 59 7.37 -16.31 -8.74
C GLU A 59 8.31 -15.29 -8.10
N TYR A 60 8.90 -15.65 -6.96
CA TYR A 60 9.65 -14.69 -6.14
C TYR A 60 10.79 -14.01 -6.91
N GLN A 61 11.48 -14.76 -7.78
CA GLN A 61 12.53 -14.22 -8.65
C GLN A 61 12.00 -13.14 -9.60
N ALA A 62 10.85 -13.38 -10.24
CA ALA A 62 10.20 -12.41 -11.10
C ALA A 62 9.75 -11.16 -10.32
N GLN A 63 9.32 -11.32 -9.05
CA GLN A 63 9.01 -10.17 -8.19
C GLN A 63 10.22 -9.26 -7.99
N LEU A 64 11.41 -9.83 -7.80
CA LEU A 64 12.63 -9.07 -7.59
C LEU A 64 13.07 -8.33 -8.85
N GLU A 65 12.99 -9.00 -10.01
CA GLU A 65 13.26 -8.38 -11.31
C GLU A 65 12.31 -7.21 -11.58
N LEU A 66 11.01 -7.38 -11.32
CA LEU A 66 10.02 -6.30 -11.45
C LEU A 66 10.36 -5.10 -10.57
N LYS A 67 10.74 -5.34 -9.31
CA LYS A 67 11.13 -4.27 -8.37
C LYS A 67 12.43 -3.59 -8.80
N GLN A 68 13.44 -4.36 -9.20
CA GLN A 68 14.73 -3.86 -9.68
C GLN A 68 14.54 -2.98 -10.91
N ASN A 69 13.78 -3.46 -11.90
CA ASN A 69 13.45 -2.72 -13.11
C ASN A 69 12.64 -1.44 -12.80
N GLY A 70 11.76 -1.50 -11.79
CA GLY A 70 11.03 -0.32 -11.29
C GLY A 70 11.95 0.76 -10.72
N ILE A 71 12.99 0.36 -9.98
CA ILE A 71 14.02 1.28 -9.46
C ILE A 71 14.83 1.87 -10.63
N ILE A 72 15.34 1.02 -11.54
CA ILE A 72 16.08 1.45 -12.73
C ILE A 72 15.29 2.48 -13.53
N LYS A 73 14.00 2.22 -13.77
CA LYS A 73 13.12 3.13 -14.50
C LYS A 73 12.95 4.47 -13.78
N SER A 74 12.73 4.44 -12.46
CA SER A 74 12.61 5.65 -11.65
C SER A 74 13.90 6.48 -11.68
N LEU A 75 15.06 5.83 -11.57
CA LEU A 75 16.37 6.48 -11.64
C LEU A 75 16.63 7.09 -13.01
N ARG A 76 16.30 6.39 -14.11
CA ARG A 76 16.35 6.94 -15.47
C ARG A 76 15.50 8.19 -15.61
N THR A 77 14.23 8.11 -15.18
CA THR A 77 13.32 9.27 -15.21
C THR A 77 13.86 10.44 -14.39
N PHE A 78 14.54 10.18 -13.27
CA PHE A 78 15.21 11.21 -12.49
C PHE A 78 16.36 11.85 -13.28
N CYS A 79 17.25 11.04 -13.87
CA CYS A 79 18.35 11.53 -14.70
C CYS A 79 17.85 12.35 -15.89
N ASP A 80 16.79 11.91 -16.56
CA ASP A 80 16.19 12.62 -17.70
C ASP A 80 15.67 14.01 -17.28
N LYS A 81 14.94 14.09 -16.16
CA LYS A 81 14.47 15.38 -15.61
C LYS A 81 15.60 16.30 -15.17
N MET A 82 16.68 15.74 -14.64
CA MET A 82 17.89 16.50 -14.27
C MET A 82 18.56 17.09 -15.53
N LYS A 83 18.64 16.31 -16.61
CA LYS A 83 19.16 16.78 -17.92
C LYS A 83 18.31 17.91 -18.48
N GLU A 84 16.99 17.76 -18.49
CA GLU A 84 16.05 18.80 -18.92
C GLU A 84 16.25 20.11 -18.16
N SER A 85 16.41 20.03 -16.84
CA SER A 85 16.54 21.20 -15.95
C SER A 85 17.82 22.02 -16.17
N TYR A 86 18.88 21.42 -16.73
CA TYR A 86 20.13 22.11 -17.02
C TYR A 86 20.30 22.50 -18.50
N ASN A 87 19.79 21.70 -19.45
CA ASN A 87 19.83 22.04 -20.88
C ASN A 87 18.97 23.28 -21.21
N ASP A 88 18.06 23.67 -20.32
CA ASP A 88 17.41 24.97 -20.39
C ASP A 88 18.46 26.08 -20.19
N ASN A 89 18.84 26.74 -21.29
CA ASN A 89 19.78 27.89 -21.38
C ASN A 89 19.43 29.11 -20.47
N LYS A 90 18.42 28.99 -19.60
CA LYS A 90 18.03 29.96 -18.57
C LYS A 90 18.54 29.63 -17.16
N SER A 91 19.09 28.44 -16.95
CA SER A 91 19.63 28.01 -15.66
C SER A 91 21.07 28.52 -15.48
N ASN A 92 21.33 29.35 -14.45
CA ASN A 92 22.69 29.76 -14.08
C ASN A 92 23.52 28.59 -13.44
N TYR A 93 22.95 27.39 -13.35
CA TYR A 93 23.58 26.24 -12.72
C TYR A 93 24.32 25.36 -13.74
N ASN A 94 25.43 25.86 -14.30
CA ASN A 94 26.35 25.04 -15.11
C ASN A 94 27.21 24.13 -14.24
N SER A 95 26.59 23.08 -13.70
CA SER A 95 27.28 22.06 -12.92
C SER A 95 27.92 21.05 -13.88
N SER A 96 29.21 21.23 -14.19
CA SER A 96 29.98 20.31 -15.04
C SER A 96 29.97 18.87 -14.51
N TRP A 97 30.02 18.68 -13.19
CA TRP A 97 29.93 17.38 -12.53
C TRP A 97 28.64 16.62 -12.87
N LEU A 98 27.54 17.33 -13.08
CA LEU A 98 26.26 16.71 -13.38
C LEU A 98 26.20 16.19 -14.82
N LYS A 99 26.90 16.84 -15.76
CA LYS A 99 26.98 16.35 -17.16
C LYS A 99 27.71 15.02 -17.23
N GLU A 100 28.85 14.93 -16.58
CA GLU A 100 29.68 13.72 -16.53
C GLU A 100 28.92 12.55 -15.88
N GLU A 101 28.16 12.81 -14.81
CA GLU A 101 27.39 11.78 -14.11
C GLU A 101 26.08 11.40 -14.83
N CYS A 102 25.43 12.34 -15.53
CA CYS A 102 24.18 12.07 -16.23
C CYS A 102 24.37 11.38 -17.60
N ASP A 103 25.57 11.38 -18.18
CA ASP A 103 25.86 10.62 -19.41
C ASP A 103 25.76 9.11 -19.18
N PHE A 104 25.91 8.66 -17.93
CA PHE A 104 25.56 7.30 -17.52
C PHE A 104 24.03 7.15 -17.42
N ASN A 105 23.47 6.13 -18.06
CA ASN A 105 22.03 5.81 -18.03
C ASN A 105 21.45 5.60 -16.61
N LEU A 106 22.31 5.50 -15.59
CA LEU A 106 21.97 5.47 -14.17
C LEU A 106 22.98 6.32 -13.41
N PRO A 107 22.57 6.96 -12.30
CA PRO A 107 23.43 7.88 -11.54
C PRO A 107 24.51 7.16 -10.69
N PHE A 108 24.47 5.82 -10.61
CA PHE A 108 25.44 5.00 -9.88
C PHE A 108 25.28 3.52 -10.27
N ASP A 109 26.26 2.69 -9.92
CA ASP A 109 26.20 1.23 -10.05
C ASP A 109 25.14 0.64 -9.10
N LEU A 110 24.02 0.20 -9.67
CA LEU A 110 22.91 -0.36 -8.92
C LEU A 110 23.13 -1.87 -8.69
N LYS A 111 23.43 -2.24 -7.45
CA LYS A 111 23.56 -3.65 -7.05
C LYS A 111 22.23 -4.42 -7.19
N PRO A 112 22.29 -5.76 -7.36
CA PRO A 112 21.09 -6.60 -7.34
C PRO A 112 20.30 -6.48 -6.04
N MET A 113 18.98 -6.69 -6.12
CA MET A 113 18.10 -6.66 -4.95
C MET A 113 18.46 -7.77 -3.96
N ILE A 114 18.48 -7.44 -2.67
CA ILE A 114 18.68 -8.43 -1.61
C ILE A 114 17.35 -9.16 -1.37
N HIS A 115 17.43 -10.49 -1.39
CA HIS A 115 16.29 -11.39 -1.23
C HIS A 115 15.90 -11.49 0.25
N SER A 116 14.60 -11.64 0.51
CA SER A 116 14.09 -11.98 1.84
C SER A 116 14.41 -13.44 2.16
N PRO A 117 14.89 -13.75 3.38
CA PRO A 117 15.11 -15.13 3.80
C PRO A 117 13.79 -15.89 4.09
N ILE A 118 12.67 -15.17 4.22
CA ILE A 118 11.35 -15.72 4.54
C ILE A 118 10.34 -15.12 3.56
N LEU A 119 9.58 -15.98 2.89
CA LEU A 119 8.66 -15.58 1.81
C LEU A 119 7.18 -15.58 2.25
N GLU A 120 6.85 -16.36 3.27
CA GLU A 120 5.49 -16.52 3.82
C GLU A 120 5.48 -16.22 5.32
N GLY A 121 4.34 -15.75 5.83
CA GLY A 121 4.17 -15.43 7.25
C GLY A 121 5.16 -14.39 7.78
N TYR A 122 5.80 -13.61 6.92
CA TYR A 122 6.91 -12.73 7.28
C TYR A 122 6.48 -11.48 8.06
N ARG A 123 5.19 -11.15 8.07
CA ARG A 123 4.69 -9.91 8.65
C ARG A 123 4.52 -10.04 10.17
N ASN A 124 5.39 -9.36 10.91
CA ASN A 124 5.39 -9.35 12.37
C ASN A 124 4.29 -8.45 12.99
N LYS A 125 3.61 -7.61 12.20
CA LYS A 125 2.47 -6.78 12.62
C LYS A 125 1.37 -6.80 11.57
N CYS A 126 0.20 -7.32 11.94
CA CYS A 126 -1.02 -7.25 11.13
C CYS A 126 -2.11 -6.46 11.85
N GLU A 127 -2.87 -5.68 11.10
CA GLU A 127 -4.05 -4.96 11.56
C GLU A 127 -5.25 -5.51 10.80
N PHE A 128 -6.23 -6.02 11.54
CA PHE A 128 -7.44 -6.64 11.03
C PHE A 128 -8.63 -5.79 11.43
N THR A 129 -9.47 -5.46 10.45
CA THR A 129 -10.74 -4.78 10.66
C THR A 129 -11.76 -5.78 11.20
N VAL A 130 -12.57 -5.34 12.15
CA VAL A 130 -13.79 -6.05 12.55
C VAL A 130 -14.97 -5.39 11.84
N GLY A 131 -15.65 -6.12 10.98
CA GLY A 131 -16.71 -5.60 10.12
C GLY A 131 -17.67 -6.69 9.65
N LEU A 132 -18.36 -6.47 8.53
CA LEU A 132 -19.32 -7.43 7.97
C LEU A 132 -18.75 -8.08 6.71
N ASN A 133 -18.96 -9.39 6.54
CA ASN A 133 -18.64 -10.08 5.30
C ASN A 133 -19.73 -9.89 4.23
N LEU A 134 -19.59 -10.56 3.08
CA LEU A 134 -20.57 -10.54 1.98
C LEU A 134 -21.96 -11.06 2.37
N LYS A 135 -22.06 -11.86 3.43
CA LYS A 135 -23.31 -12.40 3.97
C LYS A 135 -23.91 -11.52 5.07
N GLY A 136 -23.25 -10.42 5.44
CA GLY A 136 -23.68 -9.56 6.54
C GLY A 136 -23.34 -10.11 7.94
N GLU A 137 -22.43 -11.08 8.04
CA GLU A 137 -22.02 -11.68 9.32
C GLU A 137 -20.79 -10.97 9.88
N LYS A 138 -20.70 -10.87 11.22
CA LYS A 138 -19.55 -10.28 11.92
C LYS A 138 -18.28 -11.02 11.53
N THR A 139 -17.25 -10.33 11.06
CA THR A 139 -16.02 -10.93 10.54
C THR A 139 -14.79 -10.12 10.93
N VAL A 140 -13.69 -10.80 11.27
CA VAL A 140 -12.36 -10.24 11.52
C VAL A 140 -11.45 -10.54 10.35
N GLY A 141 -10.85 -9.50 9.75
CA GLY A 141 -9.92 -9.71 8.66
C GLY A 141 -9.55 -8.43 7.93
N PHE A 142 -9.41 -8.51 6.61
CA PHE A 142 -9.04 -7.37 5.79
C PHE A 142 -10.25 -6.80 5.06
N LEU A 143 -10.27 -5.48 4.91
CA LEU A 143 -11.27 -4.79 4.12
C LEU A 143 -11.04 -5.10 2.64
N LEU A 144 -12.08 -5.55 1.94
CA LEU A 144 -12.08 -5.75 0.50
C LEU A 144 -12.47 -4.44 -0.20
N GLY A 145 -11.52 -3.82 -0.90
CA GLY A 145 -11.75 -2.60 -1.68
C GLY A 145 -11.50 -1.31 -0.90
N ALA A 146 -11.68 -0.18 -1.60
CA ALA A 146 -11.51 1.15 -1.01
C ALA A 146 -12.83 1.64 -0.41
N TYR A 147 -12.76 2.28 0.77
CA TYR A 147 -13.91 2.91 1.43
C TYR A 147 -14.68 3.89 0.52
N LYS A 148 -13.99 4.53 -0.44
CA LYS A 148 -14.60 5.46 -1.41
C LYS A 148 -15.62 4.78 -2.33
N ASP A 149 -15.53 3.46 -2.49
CA ASP A 149 -16.39 2.68 -3.37
C ASP A 149 -17.61 2.11 -2.61
N GLY A 150 -17.80 2.49 -1.32
CA GLY A 150 -18.92 2.04 -0.49
C GLY A 150 -18.85 0.57 -0.03
N LEU A 151 -17.83 -0.16 -0.47
CA LEU A 151 -17.55 -1.54 -0.07
C LEU A 151 -16.91 -1.57 1.31
N ASN A 152 -17.70 -1.98 2.31
CA ASN A 152 -17.26 -2.21 3.70
C ASN A 152 -17.15 -3.70 4.04
N THR A 153 -16.95 -4.54 3.03
CA THR A 153 -16.87 -5.99 3.18
C THR A 153 -15.54 -6.39 3.79
N VAL A 154 -15.56 -7.22 4.82
CA VAL A 154 -14.38 -7.80 5.45
C VAL A 154 -14.27 -9.27 5.07
N LEU A 155 -13.06 -9.69 4.69
CA LEU A 155 -12.72 -11.08 4.40
C LEU A 155 -11.65 -11.57 5.38
N GLY A 156 -11.77 -12.82 5.81
CA GLY A 156 -10.80 -13.45 6.71
C GLY A 156 -9.40 -13.56 6.08
N PRO A 157 -8.34 -13.63 6.90
CA PRO A 157 -6.95 -13.63 6.43
C PRO A 157 -6.38 -15.02 6.12
N HIS A 158 -7.20 -16.06 6.00
CA HIS A 158 -6.75 -17.46 5.93
C HIS A 158 -5.77 -17.69 4.76
N ASP A 159 -6.12 -17.20 3.57
CA ASP A 159 -5.31 -17.36 2.34
C ASP A 159 -4.23 -16.28 2.18
N SER A 160 -4.09 -15.38 3.16
CA SER A 160 -3.10 -14.30 3.09
C SER A 160 -1.70 -14.81 3.39
N ILE A 161 -0.87 -14.97 2.35
CA ILE A 161 0.50 -15.51 2.42
C ILE A 161 1.43 -14.75 3.37
N HIS A 162 1.20 -13.45 3.55
CA HIS A 162 2.08 -12.59 4.34
C HIS A 162 1.78 -12.62 5.85
N VAL A 163 0.61 -13.16 6.23
CA VAL A 163 0.15 -13.23 7.62
C VAL A 163 0.70 -14.50 8.26
N SER A 164 1.30 -14.38 9.44
CA SER A 164 1.83 -15.54 10.18
C SER A 164 0.70 -16.45 10.70
N ASP A 165 0.98 -17.75 10.85
CA ASP A 165 0.02 -18.72 11.39
C ASP A 165 -0.46 -18.35 12.79
N VAL A 166 0.44 -17.78 13.60
CA VAL A 166 0.10 -17.27 14.93
C VAL A 166 -0.97 -16.18 14.84
N ALA A 167 -0.81 -15.23 13.91
CA ALA A 167 -1.79 -14.18 13.70
C ALA A 167 -3.11 -14.74 13.16
N LYS A 168 -3.08 -15.73 12.24
CA LYS A 168 -4.30 -16.41 11.75
C LYS A 168 -5.07 -17.08 12.88
N LYS A 169 -4.39 -17.82 13.76
CA LYS A 169 -5.01 -18.44 14.95
C LYS A 169 -5.62 -17.43 15.93
N ILE A 170 -4.96 -16.29 16.14
CA ILE A 170 -5.49 -15.21 16.98
C ILE A 170 -6.74 -14.59 16.35
N VAL A 171 -6.74 -14.43 15.02
CA VAL A 171 -7.92 -13.96 14.28
C VAL A 171 -9.07 -14.95 14.38
N GLU A 172 -8.82 -16.26 14.25
CA GLU A 172 -9.84 -17.29 14.46
C GLU A 172 -10.42 -17.25 15.88
N ALA A 173 -9.57 -17.14 16.91
CA ALA A 173 -10.04 -17.01 18.29
C ALA A 173 -10.88 -15.73 18.49
N MET A 174 -10.45 -14.61 17.92
CA MET A 174 -11.20 -13.34 17.97
C MET A 174 -12.51 -13.44 17.19
N GLN A 175 -12.52 -14.13 16.04
CA GLN A 175 -13.72 -14.38 15.23
C GLN A 175 -14.80 -15.08 16.06
N SER A 176 -14.46 -16.20 16.69
CA SER A 176 -15.39 -16.93 17.56
C SER A 176 -15.88 -16.09 18.73
N TYR A 177 -15.03 -15.21 19.27
CA TYR A 177 -15.40 -14.31 20.37
C TYR A 177 -16.41 -13.23 19.93
N ILE A 178 -16.20 -12.58 18.78
CA ILE A 178 -17.10 -11.51 18.32
C ILE A 178 -18.44 -12.02 17.83
N GLU A 179 -18.52 -13.25 17.34
CA GLU A 179 -19.77 -13.90 16.93
C GLU A 179 -20.71 -14.10 18.13
N GLN A 180 -20.13 -14.41 19.30
CA GLN A 180 -20.86 -14.60 20.56
C GLN A 180 -21.09 -13.29 21.32
N SER A 181 -20.41 -12.21 20.93
CA SER A 181 -20.51 -10.91 21.58
C SER A 181 -21.87 -10.25 21.32
N SER A 182 -22.48 -9.71 22.39
CA SER A 182 -23.67 -8.85 22.32
C SER A 182 -23.41 -7.52 21.60
N TYR A 183 -22.16 -7.05 21.58
CA TYR A 183 -21.78 -5.84 20.86
C TYR A 183 -21.63 -6.04 19.37
N ASP A 184 -22.00 -5.02 18.59
CA ASP A 184 -21.92 -5.03 17.13
C ASP A 184 -20.59 -4.50 16.60
N VAL A 185 -20.35 -4.77 15.32
CA VAL A 185 -19.19 -4.22 14.59
C VAL A 185 -19.41 -2.73 14.33
N TYR A 186 -18.32 -1.98 14.37
CA TYR A 186 -18.37 -0.53 14.22
C TYR A 186 -18.53 -0.12 12.76
N ASP A 187 -19.66 0.50 12.44
CA ASP A 187 -19.89 1.11 11.12
C ASP A 187 -19.35 2.55 11.13
N ARG A 188 -18.33 2.81 10.30
CA ARG A 188 -17.68 4.13 10.18
C ARG A 188 -18.59 5.20 9.60
N ARG A 189 -19.64 4.84 8.87
CA ARG A 189 -20.60 5.76 8.24
C ARG A 189 -21.66 6.18 9.25
N THR A 190 -22.30 5.22 9.92
CA THR A 190 -23.34 5.51 10.93
C THR A 190 -22.76 5.90 12.29
N LYS A 191 -21.47 5.62 12.53
CA LYS A 191 -20.75 5.80 13.81
C LYS A 191 -21.30 4.94 14.95
N GLN A 192 -22.02 3.87 14.62
CA GLN A 192 -22.63 2.95 15.57
C GLN A 192 -21.81 1.66 15.71
N GLY A 193 -21.98 0.95 16.83
CA GLY A 193 -21.30 -0.31 17.13
C GLY A 193 -20.03 -0.12 17.96
N ASN A 194 -19.34 -1.23 18.26
CA ASN A 194 -18.23 -1.23 19.22
C ASN A 194 -16.96 -1.83 18.62
N TRP A 195 -17.01 -3.01 18.01
CA TRP A 195 -15.79 -3.70 17.54
C TRP A 195 -15.19 -3.00 16.33
N ARG A 196 -13.91 -2.57 16.41
CA ARG A 196 -13.26 -1.81 15.32
C ARG A 196 -12.10 -2.54 14.68
N LEU A 197 -11.10 -2.85 15.48
CA LEU A 197 -9.79 -3.27 14.98
C LEU A 197 -9.14 -4.25 15.94
N LEU A 198 -8.52 -5.28 15.38
CA LEU A 198 -7.61 -6.18 16.05
C LEU A 198 -6.21 -5.94 15.47
N THR A 199 -5.24 -5.58 16.31
CA THR A 199 -3.83 -5.54 15.91
C THR A 199 -3.09 -6.69 16.58
N VAL A 200 -2.38 -7.47 15.79
CA VAL A 200 -1.53 -8.55 16.28
C VAL A 200 -0.10 -8.24 15.93
N ARG A 201 0.79 -8.24 16.93
CA ARG A 201 2.24 -8.29 16.74
C ARG A 201 2.76 -9.63 17.20
N SER A 202 3.50 -10.32 16.34
CA SER A 202 4.15 -11.61 16.64
C SER A 202 5.65 -11.48 16.40
N GLN A 203 6.44 -11.79 17.42
CA GLN A 203 7.90 -11.70 17.37
C GLN A 203 8.53 -13.08 17.22
N LYS A 204 9.76 -13.14 16.69
CA LYS A 204 10.52 -14.40 16.57
C LYS A 204 10.91 -15.01 17.91
N CYS A 205 10.99 -14.20 18.98
CA CYS A 205 11.23 -14.69 20.34
C CYS A 205 10.01 -15.42 20.95
N GLY A 206 8.87 -15.45 20.26
CA GLY A 206 7.63 -16.04 20.76
C GLY A 206 6.70 -15.03 21.44
N ASP A 207 7.16 -13.80 21.70
CA ASP A 207 6.31 -12.76 22.29
C ASP A 207 5.20 -12.33 21.34
N ILE A 208 4.00 -12.19 21.89
CA ILE A 208 2.79 -11.80 21.18
C ILE A 208 2.16 -10.62 21.90
N MET A 209 1.83 -9.58 21.14
CA MET A 209 1.03 -8.46 21.61
C MET A 209 -0.25 -8.38 20.80
N ILE A 210 -1.38 -8.37 21.50
CA ILE A 210 -2.71 -8.24 20.93
C ILE A 210 -3.28 -6.90 21.41
N ILE A 211 -3.72 -6.06 20.49
CA ILE A 211 -4.38 -4.79 20.79
C ILE A 211 -5.76 -4.85 20.18
N VAL A 212 -6.78 -4.75 21.04
CA VAL A 212 -8.18 -4.75 20.64
C VAL A 212 -8.70 -3.32 20.76
N GLN A 213 -9.21 -2.78 19.65
CA GLN A 213 -9.81 -1.46 19.61
C GLN A 213 -11.32 -1.57 19.57
N MET A 214 -11.96 -0.94 20.55
CA MET A 214 -13.41 -0.78 20.62
C MET A 214 -13.80 0.69 20.66
N HIS A 215 -15.00 1.01 20.18
CA HIS A 215 -15.65 2.28 20.44
C HIS A 215 -16.41 2.18 21.79
N PRO A 216 -16.30 3.19 22.68
CA PRO A 216 -16.82 3.10 24.05
C PRO A 216 -18.34 3.30 24.16
N GLN A 217 -19.07 3.31 23.05
CA GLN A 217 -20.49 3.63 23.04
C GLN A 217 -21.30 2.53 23.76
N GLY A 218 -21.92 2.88 24.89
CA GLY A 218 -22.75 1.94 25.67
C GLY A 218 -21.96 0.79 26.31
N LEU A 219 -20.66 0.98 26.55
CA LEU A 219 -19.84 0.10 27.40
C LEU A 219 -20.02 0.42 28.89
#